data_AF-A0A6S6SJ40-F1
#
_entry.id   AF-A0A6S6SJ40-F1
#
_cell.length_a   1.000
_cell.length_b   1.000
_cell.length_c   1.000
_cell.angle_alpha   90.00
_cell.angle_beta   90.00
_cell.angle_gamma   90.00
#
_symmetry.space_group_name_H-M   'P 1'
#
loop_
_entity.id
_entity.type
_entity.pdbx_description
1 polymer ?
#
loop_
_entity_poly.entity_id
_entity_poly.type
_entity_poly.pdbx_seq_one_letter_code
_entity_poly.pdbx_strand_id
1 'polypeptide(L)'
;MGKVAESAEQAKEYGFLRESDHVVMNKHEVLHAAIEQVKALDALNYRPPVKQTIKAGGRAAIANFKGAMTNMHAGNYISDYDRVIGEHVANALCGGPIDAGTEVDEEWFLRYEREGFRTLLKNLKTHARIKHMLDTGKPLRN
;
A
#
# COMPACT_ATOMS: atom_id res chain seq x y z
N MET A 1 -0.68 14.74 3.13
CA MET A 1 -1.92 14.52 2.38
C MET A 1 -1.58 13.57 1.24
N GLY A 2 -2.37 12.51 1.02
CA GLY A 2 -2.16 11.60 -0.11
C GLY A 2 -2.50 12.30 -1.43
N LYS A 3 -1.86 11.88 -2.54
CA LYS A 3 -2.24 12.33 -3.87
C LYS A 3 -3.53 11.61 -4.28
N VAL A 4 -4.56 12.35 -4.63
CA VAL A 4 -5.81 11.82 -5.21
C VAL A 4 -5.76 12.14 -6.70
N ALA A 5 -5.93 11.14 -7.55
CA ALA A 5 -6.06 11.35 -8.98
C ALA A 5 -7.49 11.76 -9.31
N GLU A 6 -7.65 12.86 -10.03
CA GLU A 6 -8.95 13.40 -10.45
C GLU A 6 -9.35 12.90 -11.85
N SER A 7 -8.39 12.37 -12.62
CA SER A 7 -8.61 11.79 -13.94
C SER A 7 -7.82 10.49 -14.14
N ALA A 8 -8.25 9.69 -15.13
CA ALA A 8 -7.54 8.45 -15.48
C ALA A 8 -6.12 8.72 -16.01
N GLU A 9 -5.94 9.79 -16.78
CA GLU A 9 -4.61 10.22 -17.25
C GLU A 9 -3.70 10.60 -16.08
N GLN A 10 -4.21 11.36 -15.10
CA GLN A 10 -3.44 11.68 -13.91
C GLN A 10 -3.14 10.44 -13.05
N ALA A 11 -4.04 9.45 -13.03
CA ALA A 11 -3.80 8.18 -12.35
C ALA A 11 -2.68 7.36 -13.03
N LYS A 12 -2.52 7.47 -14.36
CA LYS A 12 -1.37 6.92 -15.09
C LYS A 12 -0.08 7.66 -14.75
N GLU A 13 -0.09 8.99 -14.76
CA GLU A 13 1.06 9.82 -14.35
C GLU A 13 1.54 9.51 -12.92
N TYR A 14 0.60 9.21 -12.00
CA TYR A 14 0.93 8.83 -10.62
C TYR A 14 1.36 7.37 -10.47
N GLY A 15 1.24 6.55 -11.53
CA GLY A 15 1.55 5.13 -11.52
C GLY A 15 0.53 4.26 -10.78
N PHE A 16 -0.69 4.78 -10.53
CA PHE A 16 -1.80 3.98 -10.00
C PHE A 16 -2.41 3.08 -11.08
N LEU A 17 -2.40 3.54 -12.33
CA LEU A 17 -2.74 2.78 -13.51
C LEU A 17 -1.48 2.55 -14.35
N ARG A 18 -1.47 1.47 -15.13
CA ARG A 18 -0.43 1.23 -16.13
C ARG A 18 -0.72 2.05 -17.38
N GLU A 19 0.32 2.41 -18.12
CA GLU A 19 0.18 3.09 -19.41
C GLU A 19 -0.73 2.32 -20.39
N SER A 20 -0.64 0.99 -20.36
CA SER A 20 -1.44 0.07 -21.17
C SER A 20 -2.90 -0.07 -20.73
N ASP A 21 -3.30 0.47 -19.58
CA ASP A 21 -4.66 0.32 -19.09
C ASP A 21 -5.63 1.14 -19.94
N HIS A 22 -6.74 0.52 -20.33
CA HIS A 22 -7.77 1.14 -21.15
C HIS A 22 -8.67 2.04 -20.32
N VAL A 23 -8.88 3.27 -20.80
CA VAL A 23 -9.77 4.25 -20.17
C VAL A 23 -11.11 4.24 -20.88
N VAL A 24 -12.18 3.99 -20.12
CA VAL A 24 -13.56 4.02 -20.63
C VAL A 24 -14.27 5.25 -20.07
N MET A 25 -14.71 6.14 -20.96
CA MET A 25 -15.34 7.42 -20.57
C MET A 25 -16.68 7.23 -19.87
N ASN A 26 -17.48 6.25 -20.29
CA ASN A 26 -18.77 5.95 -19.69
C ASN A 26 -18.65 4.86 -18.63
N LYS A 27 -18.92 5.21 -17.36
CA LYS A 27 -18.90 4.28 -16.23
C LYS A 27 -19.79 3.05 -16.43
N HIS A 28 -20.91 3.19 -17.14
CA HIS A 28 -21.83 2.08 -17.39
C HIS A 28 -21.30 1.05 -18.40
N GLU A 29 -20.35 1.44 -19.26
CA GLU A 29 -19.73 0.58 -20.27
C GLU A 29 -18.48 -0.15 -19.76
N VAL A 30 -17.96 0.21 -18.59
CA VAL A 30 -16.72 -0.35 -18.03
C VAL A 30 -16.79 -1.88 -17.94
N LEU A 31 -17.92 -2.41 -17.48
CA LEU A 31 -18.11 -3.86 -17.35
C LEU A 31 -18.11 -4.55 -18.72
N HIS A 32 -18.80 -3.97 -19.70
CA HIS A 32 -18.85 -4.53 -21.05
C HIS A 32 -17.46 -4.55 -21.69
N ALA A 33 -16.74 -3.42 -21.65
CA ALA A 33 -15.39 -3.31 -22.15
C ALA A 33 -14.42 -4.29 -21.46
N ALA A 34 -14.53 -4.47 -20.13
CA ALA A 34 -13.72 -5.43 -19.39
C ALA A 34 -13.97 -6.88 -19.84
N ILE A 35 -15.23 -7.25 -20.06
CA ILE A 35 -15.58 -8.60 -20.54
C ILE A 35 -15.01 -8.86 -21.95
N GLU A 36 -15.14 -7.89 -22.86
CA GLU A 36 -14.58 -8.03 -24.21
C GLU A 36 -13.05 -8.14 -24.18
N GLN A 37 -12.38 -7.40 -23.29
CA GLN A 37 -10.93 -7.52 -23.10
C GLN A 37 -10.53 -8.91 -22.60
N VAL A 38 -11.28 -9.48 -21.65
CA VAL A 38 -11.01 -10.84 -21.15
C VAL A 38 -11.19 -11.87 -22.26
N LYS A 39 -12.24 -11.76 -23.09
CA LYS A 39 -12.43 -12.65 -24.25
C LYS A 39 -11.29 -12.53 -25.26
N ALA A 40 -10.81 -11.32 -25.52
CA ALA A 40 -9.68 -11.09 -26.40
C ALA A 40 -8.39 -11.73 -25.85
N LEU A 41 -8.12 -11.59 -24.54
CA LEU A 41 -6.98 -12.23 -23.87
C LEU A 41 -7.07 -13.76 -23.93
N ASP A 42 -8.26 -14.33 -23.72
CA ASP A 42 -8.50 -15.77 -23.83
C ASP A 42 -8.25 -16.29 -25.25
N ALA A 43 -8.77 -15.59 -26.26
CA ALA A 43 -8.52 -15.90 -27.67
C ALA A 43 -7.03 -15.86 -28.05
N LEU A 44 -6.25 -14.99 -27.39
CA LEU A 44 -4.80 -14.89 -27.54
C LEU A 44 -4.02 -15.91 -26.69
N ASN A 45 -4.70 -16.84 -26.00
CA ASN A 45 -4.12 -17.81 -25.07
C ASN A 45 -3.23 -17.14 -24.00
N TYR A 46 -3.74 -16.06 -23.40
CA TYR A 46 -3.03 -15.31 -22.38
C TYR A 46 -2.53 -16.23 -21.25
N ARG A 47 -1.26 -16.03 -20.87
CA ARG A 47 -0.66 -16.68 -19.70
C ARG A 47 -0.26 -15.62 -18.68
N PRO A 48 -0.54 -15.85 -17.39
CA PRO A 48 -0.13 -14.91 -16.36
C PRO A 48 1.39 -14.78 -16.34
N PRO A 49 1.93 -13.57 -16.05
CA PRO A 49 3.36 -13.36 -15.93
C PRO A 49 3.94 -14.20 -14.79
N VAL A 50 5.19 -14.63 -14.96
CA VAL A 50 5.92 -15.35 -13.93
C VAL A 50 6.09 -14.44 -12.71
N LYS A 51 5.80 -14.97 -11.52
CA LYS A 51 6.04 -14.24 -10.25
C LYS A 51 7.51 -13.85 -10.17
N GLN A 52 7.77 -12.56 -10.00
CA GLN A 52 9.13 -12.02 -9.88
C GLN A 52 9.55 -12.01 -8.41
N THR A 53 10.85 -12.17 -8.19
CA THR A 53 11.45 -11.93 -6.87
C THR A 53 11.73 -10.44 -6.69
N ILE A 54 11.61 -9.98 -5.45
CA ILE A 54 11.81 -8.60 -5.05
C ILE A 54 12.95 -8.58 -4.04
N LYS A 55 13.91 -7.67 -4.23
CA LYS A 55 15.00 -7.45 -3.27
C LYS A 55 14.50 -6.68 -2.07
N ALA A 56 14.51 -7.31 -0.90
CA ALA A 56 14.05 -6.71 0.33
C ALA A 56 15.03 -5.64 0.84
N GLY A 57 14.48 -4.54 1.37
CA GLY A 57 15.26 -3.50 2.06
C GLY A 57 15.82 -3.98 3.41
N GLY A 58 15.14 -4.94 4.05
CA GLY A 58 15.60 -5.62 5.26
C GLY A 58 15.76 -4.70 6.48
N ARG A 59 16.54 -5.19 7.46
CA ARG A 59 16.77 -4.51 8.75
C ARG A 59 17.38 -3.11 8.60
N ALA A 60 18.25 -2.92 7.61
CA ALA A 60 18.91 -1.64 7.37
C ALA A 60 17.89 -0.56 6.97
N ALA A 61 16.97 -0.87 6.05
CA ALA A 61 15.92 0.05 5.66
C ALA A 61 14.94 0.33 6.81
N ILE A 62 14.57 -0.70 7.59
CA ILE A 62 13.71 -0.54 8.78
C ILE A 62 14.36 0.40 9.81
N ALA A 63 15.67 0.27 10.04
CA ALA A 63 16.39 1.15 10.96
C ALA A 63 16.36 2.61 10.48
N ASN A 64 16.51 2.86 9.17
CA ASN A 64 16.40 4.20 8.61
C ASN A 64 15.00 4.79 8.81
N PHE A 65 13.94 4.01 8.57
CA PHE A 65 12.56 4.45 8.85
C PHE A 65 12.37 4.78 10.33
N LYS A 66 12.89 3.94 11.24
CA LYS A 66 12.82 4.19 12.69
C LYS A 66 13.56 5.46 13.10
N GLY A 67 14.73 5.71 12.52
CA GLY A 67 15.48 6.95 12.73
C GLY A 67 14.68 8.18 12.27
N ALA A 68 14.10 8.13 11.07
CA ALA A 68 13.25 9.20 10.55
C ALA A 68 12.02 9.44 11.45
N MET A 69 11.33 8.38 11.89
CA MET A 69 10.19 8.49 12.80
C MET A 69 10.58 9.07 14.15
N THR A 70 11.76 8.71 14.68
CA THR A 70 12.26 9.27 15.95
C THR A 70 12.46 10.78 15.84
N ASN A 71 13.04 11.24 14.74
CA ASN A 71 13.21 12.68 14.49
C ASN A 71 11.84 13.40 14.35
N MET A 72 10.88 12.79 13.65
CA MET A 72 9.54 13.34 13.51
C MET A 72 8.78 13.38 14.83
N HIS A 73 8.98 12.39 15.69
CA HIS A 73 8.39 12.31 17.02
C HIS A 73 8.98 13.38 17.94
N ALA A 74 10.30 13.53 17.96
CA ALA A 74 10.97 14.61 18.68
C ALA A 74 10.53 16.00 18.21
N GLY A 75 10.23 16.15 16.92
CA GLY A 75 9.67 17.37 16.34
C GLY A 75 8.17 17.59 16.59
N ASN A 76 7.51 16.74 17.40
CA ASN A 76 6.05 16.77 17.64
C ASN A 76 5.18 16.67 16.37
N TYR A 77 5.72 16.14 15.28
CA TYR A 77 4.97 15.95 14.02
C TYR A 77 4.08 14.70 14.05
N ILE A 78 4.48 13.69 14.82
CA ILE A 78 3.77 12.40 14.96
C ILE A 78 3.53 12.07 16.43
N SER A 79 2.40 11.41 16.72
CA SER A 79 2.09 10.88 18.05
C SER A 79 2.82 9.56 18.35
N ASP A 80 2.79 9.12 19.60
CA ASP A 80 3.32 7.81 20.00
C ASP A 80 2.69 6.66 19.20
N TYR A 81 1.38 6.76 18.92
CA TYR A 81 0.69 5.71 18.18
C TYR A 81 0.97 5.77 16.68
N ASP A 82 1.22 6.96 16.12
CA ASP A 82 1.69 7.10 14.73
C ASP A 82 3.03 6.39 14.53
N ARG A 83 3.94 6.46 15.52
CA ARG A 83 5.20 5.70 15.49
C ARG A 83 4.95 4.20 15.46
N VAL A 84 4.02 3.69 16.29
CA VAL A 84 3.66 2.26 16.30
C VAL A 84 3.12 1.81 14.95
N ILE A 85 2.22 2.58 14.35
CA ILE A 85 1.68 2.28 13.01
C ILE A 85 2.81 2.33 11.97
N GLY A 86 3.64 3.37 11.99
CA GLY A 86 4.74 3.55 11.07
C GLY A 86 5.78 2.42 11.15
N GLU A 87 6.02 1.84 12.32
CA GLU A 87 6.88 0.65 12.46
C GLU A 87 6.29 -0.58 11.76
N HIS A 88 4.99 -0.82 11.87
CA HIS A 88 4.34 -1.89 11.12
C HIS A 88 4.41 -1.68 9.61
N VAL A 89 4.19 -0.43 9.15
CA VAL A 89 4.32 -0.07 7.73
C VAL A 89 5.76 -0.26 7.24
N ALA A 90 6.76 0.19 8.00
CA ALA A 90 8.16 0.02 7.65
C ALA A 90 8.55 -1.47 7.55
N ASN A 91 8.06 -2.31 8.46
CA ASN A 91 8.28 -3.75 8.40
C ASN A 91 7.65 -4.38 7.16
N ALA A 92 6.41 -4.01 6.82
CA ALA A 92 5.73 -4.49 5.63
C ALA A 92 6.49 -4.08 4.36
N LEU A 93 6.85 -2.80 4.22
CA LEU A 93 7.55 -2.27 3.04
C LEU A 93 8.97 -2.84 2.87
N CYS A 94 9.66 -3.20 3.96
CA CYS A 94 11.04 -3.69 3.90
C CYS A 94 11.16 -5.21 3.84
N GLY A 95 10.05 -5.95 3.90
CA GLY A 95 10.04 -7.41 3.94
C GLY A 95 10.44 -8.00 5.30
N GLY A 96 10.28 -7.24 6.39
CA GLY A 96 10.59 -7.67 7.74
C GLY A 96 12.09 -7.67 8.09
N PRO A 97 12.48 -8.28 9.23
CA PRO A 97 13.83 -8.20 9.78
C PRO A 97 14.83 -9.17 9.11
N ILE A 98 14.90 -9.15 7.79
CA ILE A 98 15.86 -9.92 6.98
C ILE A 98 17.04 -9.06 6.53
N ASP A 99 18.07 -9.66 5.97
CA ASP A 99 19.23 -8.92 5.46
C ASP A 99 18.87 -8.17 4.17
N ALA A 100 19.43 -6.97 4.02
CA ALA A 100 19.18 -6.14 2.85
C ALA A 100 19.68 -6.83 1.57
N GLY A 101 18.89 -6.77 0.50
CA GLY A 101 19.20 -7.41 -0.78
C GLY A 101 18.79 -8.88 -0.88
N THR A 102 18.21 -9.46 0.18
CA THR A 102 17.60 -10.80 0.12
C THR A 102 16.45 -10.80 -0.88
N GLU A 103 16.46 -11.76 -1.80
CA GLU A 103 15.37 -11.94 -2.77
C GLU A 103 14.23 -12.75 -2.15
N VAL A 104 13.04 -12.16 -2.11
CA VAL A 104 11.83 -12.80 -1.58
C VAL A 104 10.69 -12.63 -2.58
N ASP A 105 9.64 -13.44 -2.45
CA ASP A 105 8.44 -13.32 -3.28
C ASP A 105 7.48 -12.23 -2.77
N GLU A 106 6.47 -11.89 -3.58
CA GLU A 106 5.42 -10.94 -3.21
C GLU A 106 4.61 -11.41 -1.98
N GLU A 107 4.39 -12.73 -1.87
CA GLU A 107 3.61 -13.33 -0.78
C GLU A 107 4.27 -13.10 0.58
N TRP A 108 5.60 -13.03 0.62
CA TRP A 108 6.38 -12.65 1.79
C TRP A 108 6.01 -11.26 2.32
N PHE A 109 5.93 -10.26 1.44
CA PHE A 109 5.55 -8.90 1.80
C PHE A 109 4.10 -8.83 2.27
N LEU A 110 3.18 -9.46 1.53
CA LEU A 110 1.75 -9.52 1.86
C LEU A 110 1.50 -10.19 3.22
N ARG A 111 2.32 -11.17 3.61
CA ARG A 111 2.23 -11.78 4.94
C ARG A 111 2.52 -10.77 6.04
N TYR A 112 3.62 -10.01 5.95
CA TYR A 112 3.98 -9.00 6.95
C TYR A 112 2.96 -7.85 7.00
N GLU A 113 2.46 -7.43 5.84
CA GLU A 113 1.37 -6.45 5.77
C GLU A 113 0.13 -6.96 6.52
N ARG A 114 -0.31 -8.19 6.22
CA ARG A 114 -1.48 -8.81 6.86
C ARG A 114 -1.29 -8.98 8.37
N GLU A 115 -0.11 -9.38 8.82
CA GLU A 115 0.19 -9.51 10.25
C GLU A 115 0.17 -8.17 10.97
N GLY A 116 0.79 -7.14 10.38
CA GLY A 116 0.75 -5.77 10.89
C GLY A 116 -0.68 -5.23 10.96
N PHE A 117 -1.44 -5.38 9.88
CA PHE A 117 -2.84 -4.96 9.80
C PHE A 117 -3.70 -5.62 10.88
N ARG A 118 -3.60 -6.96 11.03
CA ARG A 118 -4.34 -7.70 12.08
C ARG A 118 -3.97 -7.25 13.49
N THR A 119 -2.70 -6.92 13.71
CA THR A 119 -2.21 -6.45 15.02
C THR A 119 -2.79 -5.08 15.34
N LEU A 120 -2.69 -4.14 14.39
CA LEU A 120 -3.24 -2.78 14.55
C LEU A 120 -4.75 -2.76 14.70
N LEU A 121 -5.46 -3.66 14.01
CA LEU A 121 -6.91 -3.74 14.09
C LEU A 121 -7.41 -4.14 15.48
N LYS A 122 -6.62 -4.89 16.27
CA LYS A 122 -6.98 -5.28 17.64
C LYS A 122 -6.82 -4.14 18.65
N ASN A 123 -6.25 -3.00 18.26
CA ASN A 123 -5.94 -1.91 19.16
C ASN A 123 -7.10 -0.90 19.24
N LEU A 124 -7.54 -0.58 20.46
CA LEU A 124 -8.62 0.39 20.72
C LEU A 124 -8.32 1.78 20.13
N LYS A 125 -7.05 2.21 20.06
CA LYS A 125 -6.68 3.48 19.44
C LYS A 125 -6.98 3.51 17.94
N THR A 126 -6.82 2.38 17.23
CA THR A 126 -7.21 2.25 15.82
C THR A 126 -8.71 2.41 15.65
N HIS A 127 -9.51 1.75 16.50
CA HIS A 127 -10.96 1.89 16.45
C HIS A 127 -11.40 3.33 16.71
N ALA A 128 -10.79 4.02 17.68
CA ALA A 128 -11.09 5.43 17.95
C ALA A 128 -10.77 6.34 16.75
N ARG A 129 -9.64 6.09 16.06
CA ARG A 129 -9.27 6.82 14.84
C ARG A 129 -10.26 6.58 13.70
N ILE A 130 -10.63 5.32 13.45
CA ILE A 130 -11.61 4.97 12.42
C ILE A 130 -12.94 5.67 12.71
N LYS A 131 -13.45 5.54 13.94
CA LYS A 131 -14.71 6.17 14.35
C LYS A 131 -14.65 7.69 14.16
N HIS A 132 -13.61 8.34 14.68
CA HIS A 132 -13.49 9.80 14.57
C HIS A 132 -13.36 10.27 13.11
N MET A 133 -12.61 9.55 12.28
CA MET A 133 -12.48 9.87 10.86
C MET A 133 -13.82 9.74 10.13
N LEU A 134 -14.62 8.71 10.44
CA LEU A 134 -15.95 8.54 9.86
C LEU A 134 -16.93 9.61 10.36
N ASP A 135 -16.88 9.95 11.65
CA ASP A 135 -17.80 10.92 12.26
C ASP A 135 -17.48 12.37 11.85
N THR A 136 -16.20 12.73 11.75
CA THR A 136 -15.76 14.14 11.61
C THR A 136 -15.06 14.45 10.29
N GLY A 137 -14.68 13.43 9.52
CA GLY A 137 -13.86 13.59 8.32
C GLY A 137 -12.40 14.01 8.59
N LYS A 138 -12.00 14.16 9.86
CA LYS A 138 -10.66 14.62 10.24
C LYS A 138 -9.86 13.51 10.94
N PRO A 139 -8.53 13.48 10.75
CA PRO A 139 -7.69 12.48 11.39
C PRO A 139 -7.56 12.73 12.89
N LEU A 140 -7.86 11.72 13.70
CA LEU A 140 -7.58 11.73 15.14
C LEU A 140 -6.11 11.38 15.40
N ARG A 141 -5.42 12.21 16.17
CA ARG A 141 -4.06 11.95 16.65
C ARG A 141 -4.12 11.62 18.14
N ASN A 142 -3.96 10.34 18.47
CA ASN A 142 -3.99 9.75 19.82
C ASN A 142 -2.83 8.78 20.03
#